data_AF-A0A7Z7I6N4-F1
#
_entry.id   AF-A0A7Z7I6N4-F1
#
_cell.length_a   1.000
_cell.length_b   1.000
_cell.length_c   1.000
_cell.angle_alpha   90.00
_cell.angle_beta   90.00
_cell.angle_gamma   90.00
#
_symmetry.space_group_name_H-M   'P 1'
#
loop_
_entity.id
_entity.type
_entity.pdbx_description
1 polymer ?
#
loop_
_entity_poly.entity_id
_entity_poly.type
_entity_poly.pdbx_seq_one_letter_code
_entity_poly.pdbx_strand_id
1 'polypeptide(L)'
;MELVERVSHLESDLTTVKTDVAVLKTDVSVLKADVSVLKIDVSVLKTDVSILKTDVADLKVDMAVVKSNYATKADVLEAKNSVIVWVVSAVFIAQLLPGFLKKFGL
;
A
#
# COMPACT_ATOMS: atom_id res chain seq x y z
N MET A 1 -62.28 -41.15 23.32
CA MET A 1 -60.86 -41.53 23.38
C MET A 1 -60.05 -40.69 22.38
N GLU A 2 -60.46 -40.60 21.11
CA GLU A 2 -59.81 -39.79 20.06
C GLU A 2 -59.55 -38.30 20.42
N LEU A 3 -60.52 -37.59 21.02
CA LEU A 3 -60.33 -36.18 21.42
C LEU A 3 -59.20 -36.00 22.45
N VAL A 4 -59.04 -36.95 23.38
CA VAL A 4 -58.01 -36.89 24.43
C VAL A 4 -56.62 -37.09 23.82
N GLU A 5 -56.49 -38.04 22.89
CA GLU A 5 -55.24 -38.27 22.16
C GLU A 5 -54.83 -37.05 21.32
N ARG A 6 -55.77 -36.43 20.62
CA ARG A 6 -55.51 -35.21 19.84
C ARG A 6 -55.06 -34.04 20.71
N VAL A 7 -55.66 -33.87 21.90
CA VAL A 7 -55.23 -32.84 22.86
C VAL A 7 -53.82 -33.12 23.38
N SER A 8 -53.51 -34.37 23.74
CA SER A 8 -52.16 -34.78 24.15
C SER A 8 -51.10 -34.49 23.08
N HIS A 9 -51.40 -34.79 21.80
CA HIS A 9 -50.53 -34.44 20.69
C HIS A 9 -50.32 -32.92 20.55
N LEU A 10 -51.40 -32.13 20.64
CA LEU A 10 -51.29 -30.66 20.60
C LEU A 10 -50.45 -30.09 21.75
N GLU A 11 -50.53 -30.66 22.95
CA GLU A 11 -49.70 -30.25 24.10
C GLU A 11 -48.21 -30.55 23.86
N SER A 12 -47.91 -31.71 23.25
CA SER A 12 -46.54 -32.08 22.84
C SER A 12 -46.00 -31.15 21.75
N ASP A 13 -46.79 -30.89 20.70
CA ASP A 13 -46.42 -29.99 19.61
C ASP A 13 -46.18 -28.56 20.14
N LEU A 14 -47.06 -28.07 21.03
CA LEU A 14 -46.91 -26.77 21.66
C LEU A 14 -45.62 -26.67 22.49
N THR A 15 -45.25 -27.74 23.19
CA THR A 15 -44.00 -27.82 23.96
C THR A 15 -42.78 -27.77 23.04
N THR A 16 -42.85 -28.46 21.89
CA THR A 16 -41.80 -28.44 20.87
C THR A 16 -41.65 -27.03 20.28
N VAL A 17 -42.74 -26.42 19.82
CA VAL A 17 -42.75 -25.05 19.29
C VAL A 17 -42.20 -24.04 20.30
N LYS A 18 -42.54 -24.18 21.59
CA LYS A 18 -42.02 -23.30 22.64
C LYS A 18 -40.50 -23.43 22.78
N THR A 19 -39.97 -24.64 22.63
CA THR A 19 -38.53 -24.92 22.68
C THR A 19 -37.83 -24.32 21.46
N ASP A 20 -38.36 -24.55 20.25
CA ASP A 20 -37.80 -24.02 19.00
C ASP A 20 -37.78 -22.49 19.01
N VAL A 21 -38.85 -21.84 19.51
CA VAL A 21 -38.90 -20.38 19.66
C VAL A 21 -37.84 -19.87 20.65
N ALA A 22 -37.56 -20.61 21.72
CA ALA A 22 -36.51 -20.24 22.67
C ALA A 22 -35.11 -20.35 22.04
N VAL A 23 -34.86 -21.39 21.24
CA VAL A 23 -33.62 -21.55 20.46
C VAL A 23 -33.47 -20.42 19.46
N LEU A 24 -34.49 -20.16 18.64
CA LEU A 24 -34.49 -19.06 17.66
C LEU A 24 -34.21 -17.70 18.30
N LYS A 25 -34.76 -17.44 19.49
CA LYS A 25 -34.48 -16.19 20.22
C LYS A 25 -33.00 -16.07 20.63
N THR A 26 -32.39 -17.19 20.99
CA THR A 26 -30.96 -17.26 21.32
C THR A 26 -30.12 -17.02 20.07
N ASP A 27 -30.41 -17.74 18.97
CA ASP A 27 -29.68 -17.60 17.70
C ASP A 27 -29.77 -16.19 17.14
N VAL A 28 -30.95 -15.56 17.18
CA VAL A 28 -31.13 -14.16 16.77
C VAL A 28 -30.32 -13.20 17.65
N SER A 29 -30.16 -13.51 18.94
CA SER A 29 -29.35 -12.69 19.84
C SER A 29 -27.85 -12.81 19.53
N VAL A 30 -27.37 -14.02 19.22
CA VAL A 30 -26.00 -14.26 18.75
C VAL A 30 -25.75 -13.55 17.42
N LEU A 31 -26.65 -13.70 16.44
CA LEU A 31 -26.53 -13.04 15.14
C LEU A 31 -26.44 -11.51 15.27
N LYS A 32 -27.18 -10.91 16.20
CA LYS A 32 -27.09 -9.46 16.47
C LYS A 32 -25.72 -9.06 17.02
N ALA A 33 -25.13 -9.89 17.87
CA ALA A 33 -23.79 -9.65 18.39
C ALA A 33 -22.75 -9.75 17.27
N ASP A 34 -22.80 -10.82 16.45
CA ASP A 34 -21.89 -11.03 15.33
C ASP A 34 -21.97 -9.89 14.31
N VAL A 35 -23.18 -9.45 13.96
CA VAL A 35 -23.39 -8.30 13.06
C VAL A 35 -22.84 -7.00 13.67
N SER A 36 -22.86 -6.84 15.00
CA SER A 36 -22.28 -5.66 15.64
C SER A 36 -20.76 -5.69 15.60
N VAL A 37 -20.13 -6.86 15.80
CA VAL A 37 -18.68 -7.05 15.64
C VAL A 37 -18.27 -6.77 14.20
N LEU A 38 -18.98 -7.34 13.21
CA LEU A 38 -18.69 -7.13 11.80
C LEU A 38 -18.75 -5.65 11.40
N LYS A 39 -19.68 -4.86 11.97
CA LYS A 39 -19.75 -3.42 11.74
C LYS A 39 -18.51 -2.69 12.26
N ILE A 40 -17.98 -3.10 13.42
CA ILE A 40 -16.75 -2.55 13.98
C ILE A 40 -15.57 -2.89 13.07
N ASP A 41 -15.41 -4.16 12.69
CA ASP A 41 -14.32 -4.61 11.82
C ASP A 41 -14.32 -3.87 10.48
N VAL A 42 -15.49 -3.69 9.86
CA VAL A 42 -15.63 -2.91 8.62
C VAL A 42 -15.26 -1.44 8.82
N SER A 43 -15.55 -0.86 10.00
CA SER A 43 -15.17 0.53 10.31
C SER A 43 -13.65 0.68 10.49
N VAL A 44 -13.02 -0.30 11.14
CA VAL A 44 -11.55 -0.36 11.27
C VAL A 44 -10.92 -0.49 9.89
N LEU A 45 -11.38 -1.43 9.07
CA LEU A 45 -10.87 -1.63 7.71
C LEU A 45 -10.99 -0.37 6.85
N LYS A 46 -12.09 0.39 6.96
CA LYS A 46 -12.23 1.68 6.26
C LYS A 46 -11.17 2.70 6.68
N THR A 47 -10.84 2.73 7.98
CA THR A 47 -9.82 3.62 8.53
C THR A 47 -8.44 3.23 8.01
N ASP A 48 -8.10 1.94 8.08
CA ASP A 48 -6.81 1.41 7.61
C ASP A 48 -6.62 1.67 6.10
N VAL A 49 -7.66 1.45 5.29
CA VAL A 49 -7.63 1.76 3.85
C VAL A 49 -7.45 3.26 3.59
N SER A 50 -8.00 4.13 4.44
CA SER A 50 -7.80 5.57 4.32
C SER A 50 -6.36 5.97 4.63
N ILE A 51 -5.78 5.40 5.69
CA ILE A 51 -4.37 5.62 6.06
C ILE A 51 -3.45 5.16 4.93
N LEU A 52 -3.68 3.94 4.41
CA LEU A 52 -2.88 3.39 3.32
C LEU A 52 -2.92 4.26 2.06
N LYS A 53 -4.06 4.89 1.76
CA LYS A 53 -4.16 5.82 0.63
C LYS A 53 -3.28 7.06 0.82
N THR A 54 -3.21 7.59 2.04
CA THR A 54 -2.32 8.70 2.40
C THR A 54 -0.86 8.28 2.28
N ASP A 55 -0.48 7.16 2.89
CA ASP A 55 0.90 6.66 2.85
C ASP A 55 1.37 6.43 1.40
N VAL A 56 0.51 5.88 0.54
CA VAL A 56 0.81 5.70 -0.89
C VAL A 56 0.93 7.03 -1.63
N ALA A 57 0.18 8.07 -1.23
CA ALA A 57 0.31 9.40 -1.82
C ALA A 57 1.65 10.03 -1.42
N ASP A 58 2.05 9.93 -0.16
CA ASP A 58 3.31 10.44 0.34
C ASP A 58 4.50 9.72 -0.32
N LEU A 59 4.45 8.39 -0.44
CA LEU A 59 5.46 7.61 -1.16
C LEU A 59 5.61 8.03 -2.64
N LYS A 60 4.52 8.46 -3.30
CA LYS A 60 4.59 8.98 -4.67
C LYS A 60 5.32 10.33 -4.71
N VAL A 61 5.11 11.20 -3.72
CA VAL A 61 5.81 12.48 -3.60
C VAL A 61 7.30 12.23 -3.36
N ASP A 62 7.66 11.39 -2.39
CA ASP A 62 9.04 11.04 -2.09
C ASP A 62 9.75 10.46 -3.31
N MET A 63 9.09 9.56 -4.04
CA MET A 63 9.63 8.99 -5.27
C MET A 63 9.84 10.05 -6.37
N ALA A 64 8.96 11.05 -6.48
CA ALA A 64 9.15 12.15 -7.42
C ALA A 64 10.36 13.00 -7.04
N VAL A 65 10.55 13.29 -5.75
CA VAL A 65 11.73 14.00 -5.24
C VAL A 65 13.01 13.23 -5.53
N VAL A 66 13.04 11.92 -5.26
CA VAL A 66 14.19 11.06 -5.58
C VAL A 66 14.50 11.12 -7.08
N LYS A 67 13.49 10.97 -7.94
CA LYS A 67 13.68 11.05 -9.40
C LYS A 67 14.19 12.40 -9.88
N SER A 68 13.79 13.50 -9.23
CA SER A 68 14.24 14.84 -9.59
C SER A 68 15.69 15.13 -9.18
N ASN A 69 16.16 14.51 -8.09
CA ASN A 69 17.45 14.85 -7.48
C ASN A 69 18.55 13.81 -7.73
N TYR A 70 18.18 12.59 -8.14
CA TYR A 70 19.13 11.52 -8.34
C TYR A 70 19.88 11.67 -9.68
N ALA A 71 21.21 11.75 -9.61
CA ALA A 71 22.07 11.69 -10.79
C ALA A 71 22.16 10.26 -11.31
N THR A 72 21.84 10.05 -12.58
CA THR A 72 21.98 8.75 -13.22
C THR A 72 23.44 8.42 -13.48
N LYS A 73 23.73 7.15 -13.75
CA LYS A 73 25.08 6.74 -14.18
C LYS A 73 25.52 7.48 -15.45
N ALA A 74 24.59 7.85 -16.33
CA ALA A 74 24.90 8.59 -17.56
C ALA A 74 25.34 10.03 -17.24
N ASP A 75 24.58 10.74 -16.39
CA ASP A 75 24.90 12.12 -15.97
C ASP A 75 26.30 12.18 -15.34
N VAL A 76 26.63 11.21 -14.50
CA VAL A 76 27.96 11.10 -13.86
C VAL A 76 29.06 10.80 -14.88
N LEU A 77 28.80 9.95 -15.88
CA LEU A 77 29.78 9.66 -16.93
C LEU A 77 30.02 10.87 -17.84
N GLU A 78 28.98 11.63 -18.17
CA GLU A 78 29.09 12.86 -18.95
C GLU A 78 29.93 13.90 -18.20
N ALA A 79 29.61 14.15 -16.94
CA ALA A 79 30.38 15.06 -16.08
C ALA A 79 31.86 14.62 -16.00
N LYS A 80 32.12 13.33 -15.77
CA LYS A 80 33.48 12.77 -15.75
C LYS A 80 34.23 13.02 -17.06
N ASN A 81 33.60 12.75 -18.21
CA ASN A 81 34.24 12.93 -19.52
C ASN A 81 34.52 14.40 -19.82
N SER A 82 33.58 15.29 -19.49
CA SER A 82 33.76 16.74 -19.63
C SER A 82 34.97 17.23 -18.82
N VAL A 83 35.10 16.78 -17.57
CA VAL A 83 36.26 17.08 -16.71
C VAL A 83 37.56 16.56 -17.33
N ILE A 84 37.59 15.32 -17.83
CA ILE A 84 38.79 14.74 -18.47
C ILE A 84 39.25 15.59 -19.65
N VAL A 85 38.32 15.95 -20.55
CA VAL A 85 38.64 16.76 -21.74
C VAL A 85 39.19 18.13 -21.33
N TRP A 86 38.54 18.81 -20.37
CA TRP A 86 39.00 20.10 -19.87
C TRP A 86 40.42 20.01 -19.30
N VAL A 87 40.71 19.01 -18.46
CA VAL A 87 42.04 18.81 -17.87
C VAL A 87 43.09 18.51 -18.95
N VAL A 88 42.80 17.60 -19.88
CA VAL A 88 43.75 17.22 -20.95
C VAL A 88 44.07 18.41 -21.85
N SER A 89 43.06 19.20 -22.25
CA SER A 89 43.27 20.40 -23.05
C SER A 89 44.10 21.45 -22.29
N ALA A 90 43.81 21.68 -21.01
CA ALA A 90 44.58 22.62 -20.18
C ALA A 90 46.05 22.21 -20.08
N VAL A 91 46.33 20.92 -19.84
CA VAL A 91 47.70 20.38 -19.79
C VAL A 91 48.41 20.53 -21.14
N PHE A 92 47.74 20.21 -22.25
CA PHE A 92 48.31 20.35 -23.59
C PHE A 92 48.70 21.80 -23.89
N ILE A 93 47.80 22.77 -23.61
CA ILE A 93 48.05 24.19 -23.83
C ILE A 93 49.21 24.69 -22.95
N ALA A 94 49.27 24.28 -21.68
CA ALA A 94 50.31 24.75 -20.76
C ALA A 94 51.69 24.16 -21.06
N GLN A 95 51.76 22.86 -21.37
CA GLN A 95 53.03 22.13 -21.40
C GLN A 95 53.54 21.85 -22.82
N LEU A 96 52.64 21.58 -23.78
CA LEU A 96 53.01 21.05 -25.09
C LEU A 96 52.90 22.11 -26.20
N LEU A 97 51.89 22.98 -26.14
CA LEU A 97 51.66 24.00 -27.15
C LEU A 97 52.83 24.99 -27.31
N PRO A 98 53.48 25.53 -26.25
CA PRO A 98 54.56 26.51 -26.42
C PRO A 98 55.77 25.92 -27.15
N GLY A 99 56.10 24.66 -26.86
CA GLY A 99 57.18 23.94 -27.54
C GLY A 99 56.84 23.61 -29.01
N PHE A 100 55.57 23.32 -29.29
CA PHE A 100 55.07 23.07 -30.64
C PHE A 100 55.10 24.33 -31.51
N LEU A 101 54.62 25.47 -31.00
CA LEU A 101 54.58 26.75 -31.73
C LEU A 101 55.98 27.24 -32.13
N LYS A 102 56.97 27.13 -31.22
CA LYS A 102 58.37 27.47 -31.52
C LYS A 102 58.94 26.74 -32.73
N LYS A 103 58.49 25.51 -33.02
CA LYS A 103 58.96 24.74 -34.19
C LYS A 103 58.46 25.31 -35.53
N PHE A 104 57.39 26.10 -35.52
CA PHE A 104 56.81 26.73 -36.71
C PHE A 104 57.16 28.21 -36.85
N GLY A 105 58.04 28.75 -35.99
CA GLY A 105 58.48 30.15 -36.07
C GLY A 105 57.43 31.17 -35.64
N LEU A 106 56.38 30.74 -34.91
CA LEU A 106 55.50 31.61 -34.13
C LEU A 106 56.07 31.88 -32.73
#